data_AF-A0A2E7EL73-F1
#
_entry.id   AF-A0A2E7EL73-F1
#
_cell.length_a   1.000
_cell.length_b   1.000
_cell.length_c   1.000
_cell.angle_alpha   90.00
_cell.angle_beta   90.00
_cell.angle_gamma   90.00
#
_symmetry.space_group_name_H-M   'P 1'
#
loop_
_entity.id
_entity.type
_entity.pdbx_description
1 polymer ?
#
loop_
_entity_poly.entity_id
_entity_poly.type
_entity_poly.pdbx_seq_one_letter_code
_entity_poly.pdbx_strand_id
1 'polypeptide(L)'
;MPRFVILRHELPSHRSRESHWDLMFEQGGVLRTWAVREIPPLDTWIEADLLPDHRVAYLDYEGPISEDRGTVSQWDTGTFEWLEETEAEIKIALSGKHLDCTARFRHPAANHGWRFVLDSK
;
A
#
# COMPACT_ATOMS: atom_id res chain seq x y z
N MET A 1 0.00 6.28 -17.72
CA MET A 1 -0.37 5.10 -16.91
C MET A 1 -0.32 5.54 -15.45
N PRO A 2 -1.32 5.18 -14.63
CA PRO A 2 -1.34 5.60 -13.23
C PRO A 2 -0.15 5.00 -12.48
N ARG A 3 0.38 5.76 -11.53
CA ARG A 3 1.58 5.40 -10.76
C ARG A 3 1.22 4.79 -9.42
N PHE A 4 2.08 3.89 -8.94
CA PHE A 4 2.05 3.46 -7.55
C PHE A 4 3.38 3.77 -6.86
N VAL A 5 3.32 3.86 -5.54
CA VAL A 5 4.50 3.89 -4.67
C VAL A 5 4.26 3.00 -3.46
N ILE A 6 5.32 2.35 -3.00
CA ILE A 6 5.36 1.66 -1.72
C ILE A 6 6.37 2.37 -0.85
N LEU A 7 5.88 2.94 0.25
CA LEU A 7 6.70 3.66 1.22
C LEU A 7 6.90 2.81 2.48
N ARG A 8 8.13 2.76 3.00
CA ARG A 8 8.37 2.34 4.38
C ARG A 8 8.08 3.54 5.28
N HIS A 9 7.08 3.42 6.16
CA HIS A 9 6.76 4.43 7.16
C HIS A 9 7.35 4.03 8.51
N GLU A 10 8.43 4.69 8.89
CA GLU A 10 9.12 4.46 10.17
C GLU A 10 8.58 5.41 11.23
N LEU A 11 7.92 4.86 12.25
CA LEU A 11 7.35 5.63 13.36
C LEU A 11 8.31 5.67 14.56
N PRO A 12 8.31 6.77 15.34
CA PRO A 12 9.03 6.81 16.61
C PRO A 12 8.56 5.73 17.59
N SER A 13 9.49 5.19 18.39
CA SER A 13 9.23 4.08 19.32
C SER A 13 8.18 4.37 20.40
N HIS A 14 7.88 5.63 20.67
CA HIS A 14 6.88 6.04 21.66
C HIS A 14 5.46 6.16 21.07
N ARG A 15 5.29 5.96 19.75
CA ARG A 15 3.96 5.88 19.12
C ARG A 15 3.31 4.54 19.43
N SER A 16 1.98 4.54 19.50
CA SER A 16 1.18 3.32 19.71
C SER A 16 1.09 2.43 18.48
N ARG A 17 1.36 2.98 17.29
CA ARG A 17 1.37 2.25 16.02
C ARG A 17 2.80 1.89 15.64
N GLU A 18 2.98 0.67 15.14
CA GLU A 18 4.26 0.17 14.66
C GLU A 18 4.61 0.73 13.28
N SER A 19 5.90 0.79 12.97
CA SER A 19 6.38 1.05 11.61
C SER A 19 5.79 0.03 10.64
N HIS A 20 5.41 0.50 9.46
CA HIS A 20 4.62 -0.27 8.50
C HIS A 20 4.98 0.17 7.07
N TRP A 21 4.27 -0.39 6.09
CA TRP A 21 4.42 -0.07 4.68
C TRP A 21 3.11 0.47 4.14
N ASP A 22 3.19 1.59 3.42
CA ASP A 22 2.04 2.16 2.73
C ASP A 22 2.09 1.81 1.25
N LEU A 23 1.08 1.09 0.77
CA LEU A 23 0.84 0.84 -0.64
C LEU A 23 -0.10 1.92 -1.16
N MET A 24 0.38 2.74 -2.08
CA MET A 24 -0.33 3.93 -2.56
C MET A 24 -0.53 3.86 -4.07
N PHE A 25 -1.78 3.99 -4.51
CA PHE A 25 -2.19 3.86 -5.91
C PHE A 25 -2.88 5.12 -6.40
N GLU A 26 -2.37 5.74 -7.46
CA GLU A 26 -2.93 6.94 -8.05
C GLU A 26 -4.32 6.70 -8.66
N GLN A 27 -5.33 7.42 -8.17
CA GLN A 27 -6.69 7.41 -8.72
C GLN A 27 -7.38 8.74 -8.47
N GLY A 28 -7.94 9.36 -9.51
CA GLY A 28 -8.81 10.53 -9.35
C GLY A 28 -8.14 11.77 -8.71
N GLY A 29 -6.82 11.93 -8.84
CA GLY A 29 -6.08 13.06 -8.24
C GLY A 29 -5.69 12.85 -6.77
N VAL A 30 -5.91 11.66 -6.23
CA VAL A 30 -5.46 11.24 -4.90
C VAL A 30 -4.71 9.91 -4.99
N LEU A 31 -4.18 9.44 -3.85
CA LEU A 31 -3.62 8.11 -3.69
C LEU A 31 -4.53 7.30 -2.78
N ARG A 32 -5.07 6.20 -3.28
CA ARG A 32 -5.72 5.18 -2.43
C ARG A 32 -4.64 4.41 -1.70
N THR A 33 -4.77 4.33 -0.38
CA THR A 33 -3.68 3.89 0.48
C THR A 33 -4.11 2.75 1.39
N TRP A 34 -3.32 1.67 1.38
CA TRP A 34 -3.40 0.59 2.36
C TRP A 34 -2.10 0.49 3.14
N ALA A 35 -2.20 0.34 4.45
CA ALA A 35 -1.06 0.04 5.31
C ALA A 35 -0.97 -1.46 5.60
N VAL A 36 0.25 -2.00 5.56
CA VAL A 36 0.57 -3.38 5.94
C VAL A 36 1.80 -3.41 6.83
N ARG A 37 1.88 -4.35 7.78
CA ARG A 37 3.03 -4.40 8.72
C ARG A 37 4.34 -4.82 8.05
N GLU A 38 4.23 -5.62 7.01
CA GLU A 38 5.35 -6.15 6.23
C GLU A 38 4.98 -6.21 4.75
N ILE A 39 5.97 -6.14 3.87
CA ILE A 39 5.75 -6.56 2.48
C ILE A 39 5.53 -8.07 2.53
N PRO A 40 4.38 -8.58 2.08
CA PRO A 40 4.06 -9.98 2.24
C PRO A 40 5.04 -10.83 1.41
N PRO A 41 5.44 -12.00 1.93
CA PRO A 41 5.94 -13.07 1.10
C PRO A 41 4.93 -13.39 0.00
N LEU A 42 5.40 -13.82 -1.17
CA LEU A 42 4.51 -14.25 -2.27
C LEU A 42 3.52 -15.32 -1.76
N ASP A 43 2.30 -15.25 -2.26
CA ASP A 43 1.19 -16.18 -2.01
C ASP A 43 0.75 -16.31 -0.53
N THR A 44 1.16 -15.39 0.35
CA THR A 44 0.76 -15.35 1.76
C THR A 44 -0.15 -14.18 2.06
N TRP A 45 -1.35 -14.45 2.57
CA TRP A 45 -2.30 -13.42 2.98
C TRP A 45 -1.91 -12.79 4.32
N ILE A 46 -1.83 -11.46 4.36
CA ILE A 46 -1.58 -10.66 5.55
C ILE A 46 -2.70 -9.66 5.82
N GLU A 47 -2.66 -9.01 6.98
CA GLU A 47 -3.56 -7.90 7.32
C GLU A 47 -3.18 -6.61 6.61
N ALA A 48 -4.20 -5.90 6.16
CA ALA A 48 -4.10 -4.57 5.59
C ALA A 48 -5.15 -3.64 6.21
N ASP A 49 -4.78 -2.38 6.40
CA ASP A 49 -5.66 -1.33 6.87
C ASP A 49 -5.87 -0.32 5.75
N LEU A 50 -7.13 -0.07 5.38
CA LEU A 50 -7.46 1.03 4.47
C LEU A 50 -7.27 2.36 5.20
N LEU A 51 -6.45 3.24 4.66
CA LEU A 51 -6.21 4.58 5.19
C LEU A 51 -7.00 5.63 4.40
N PRO A 52 -7.17 6.84 4.95
CA PRO A 52 -7.65 7.97 4.17
C PRO A 52 -6.78 8.22 2.94
N ASP A 53 -7.38 8.79 1.91
CA ASP A 53 -6.68 9.13 0.68
C ASP A 53 -5.51 10.08 0.93
N HIS A 54 -4.38 9.79 0.29
CA HIS A 54 -3.17 10.60 0.39
C HIS A 54 -3.00 11.53 -0.80
N ARG A 55 -2.19 12.58 -0.64
CA ARG A 55 -1.88 13.53 -1.71
C ARG A 55 -0.95 12.88 -2.72
N VAL A 56 -1.18 13.11 -4.00
CA VAL A 56 -0.31 12.61 -5.10
C VAL A 56 1.16 13.00 -4.95
N ALA A 57 1.48 14.07 -4.22
CA ALA A 57 2.85 14.45 -3.91
C ALA A 57 3.66 13.35 -3.19
N TYR A 58 2.99 12.42 -2.49
CA TYR A 58 3.67 11.29 -1.83
C TYR A 58 4.24 10.27 -2.80
N LEU A 59 3.88 10.31 -4.10
CA LEU A 59 4.50 9.48 -5.12
C LEU A 59 6.00 9.73 -5.28
N ASP A 60 6.47 10.92 -4.93
CA ASP A 60 7.84 11.38 -5.12
C ASP A 60 8.48 11.89 -3.81
N TYR A 61 7.77 11.77 -2.67
CA TYR A 61 8.21 12.32 -1.39
C TYR A 61 8.95 11.27 -0.57
N GLU A 62 10.13 11.66 -0.07
CA GLU A 62 10.88 10.94 0.96
C GLU A 62 11.30 11.94 2.05
N GLY A 63 11.25 11.52 3.31
CA GLY A 63 11.66 12.34 4.43
C GLY A 63 10.67 12.43 5.58
N PRO A 64 10.87 13.38 6.50
CA PRO A 64 10.16 13.44 7.77
C PRO A 64 8.72 13.94 7.61
N ILE A 65 7.79 13.22 8.24
CA ILE A 65 6.38 13.58 8.31
C ILE A 65 6.16 14.49 9.52
N SER A 66 5.42 15.58 9.27
CA SER A 66 5.12 16.60 10.28
C SER A 66 4.53 16.02 11.57
N GLU A 67 4.69 16.76 12.68
CA GLU A 67 4.11 16.43 13.99
C GLU A 67 4.64 15.13 14.59
N ASP A 68 5.94 14.85 14.36
CA ASP A 68 6.61 13.66 14.90
C ASP A 68 5.91 12.35 14.49
N ARG A 69 5.37 12.33 13.27
CA ARG A 69 4.69 11.17 12.70
C ARG A 69 5.67 10.28 11.94
N GLY A 70 6.96 10.36 12.23
CA GLY A 70 7.97 9.50 11.64
C GLY A 70 8.53 9.99 10.31
N THR A 71 9.13 9.08 9.56
CA THR A 71 9.80 9.33 8.28
C THR A 71 9.33 8.31 7.26
N VAL A 72 9.18 8.73 6.00
CA VAL A 72 8.90 7.82 4.89
C VAL A 72 10.10 7.70 3.97
N SER A 73 10.39 6.49 3.51
CA SER A 73 11.38 6.22 2.45
C SER A 73 10.76 5.36 1.37
N GLN A 74 11.16 5.57 0.12
CA GLN A 74 10.61 4.85 -1.01
C GLN A 74 11.27 3.48 -1.13
N TRP A 75 10.45 2.43 -1.18
CA TRP A 75 10.93 1.06 -1.40
C TRP A 75 10.70 0.58 -2.81
N ASP A 76 9.49 0.78 -3.34
CA ASP A 76 9.20 0.46 -4.73
C ASP A 76 8.31 1.52 -5.36
N THR A 77 8.39 1.64 -6.67
CA THR A 77 7.55 2.53 -7.47
C THR A 77 7.49 2.05 -8.90
N GLY A 78 6.39 2.36 -9.57
CA GLY A 78 6.21 2.06 -10.97
C GLY A 78 4.83 2.42 -11.45
N THR A 79 4.35 1.67 -12.43
CA THR A 79 2.99 1.80 -12.95
C THR A 79 2.15 0.61 -12.55
N PHE A 80 0.84 0.78 -12.59
CA PHE A 80 -0.07 -0.29 -12.29
C PHE A 80 -1.31 -0.25 -13.20
N GLU A 81 -2.07 -1.34 -13.20
CA GLU A 81 -3.37 -1.45 -13.85
C GLU A 81 -4.42 -2.03 -12.89
N TRP A 82 -5.59 -1.39 -12.81
CA TRP A 82 -6.74 -1.96 -12.11
C TRP A 82 -7.32 -3.09 -12.97
N LEU A 83 -7.18 -4.34 -12.51
CA LEU A 83 -7.69 -5.51 -13.23
C LEU A 83 -9.15 -5.80 -12.86
N GLU A 84 -9.47 -5.69 -11.58
CA GLU A 84 -10.80 -5.99 -11.05
C GLU A 84 -11.04 -5.19 -9.77
N GLU A 85 -12.22 -4.60 -9.63
CA GLU A 85 -12.68 -3.98 -8.38
C GLU A 85 -14.14 -4.35 -8.16
N THR A 86 -14.38 -5.17 -7.16
CA THR A 86 -15.71 -5.60 -6.70
C THR A 86 -15.87 -5.29 -5.22
N GLU A 87 -17.07 -5.50 -4.68
CA GLU A 87 -17.29 -5.39 -3.23
C GLU A 87 -16.44 -6.37 -2.40
N ALA A 88 -16.02 -7.49 -2.98
CA ALA A 88 -15.32 -8.56 -2.26
C ALA A 88 -13.80 -8.56 -2.49
N GLU A 89 -13.35 -8.18 -3.69
CA GLU A 89 -11.96 -8.30 -4.11
C GLU A 89 -11.54 -7.16 -5.04
N ILE A 90 -10.31 -6.67 -4.82
CA ILE A 90 -9.59 -5.75 -5.69
C ILE A 90 -8.35 -6.47 -6.22
N LYS A 91 -8.10 -6.38 -7.53
CA LYS A 91 -6.91 -6.93 -8.20
C LYS A 91 -6.18 -5.84 -8.97
N ILE A 92 -4.87 -5.78 -8.77
CA ILE A 92 -4.00 -4.76 -9.34
C ILE A 92 -2.79 -5.43 -9.96
N ALA A 93 -2.53 -5.21 -11.25
CA ALA A 93 -1.25 -5.59 -11.84
C ALA A 93 -0.20 -4.52 -11.51
N LEU A 94 0.93 -4.93 -10.95
CA LEU A 94 2.05 -4.05 -10.60
C LEU A 94 3.21 -4.25 -11.57
N SER A 95 3.78 -3.15 -12.02
CA SER A 95 5.03 -3.12 -12.78
C SER A 95 5.96 -2.08 -12.16
N GLY A 96 6.69 -2.51 -11.13
CA GLY A 96 7.66 -1.73 -10.35
C GLY A 96 9.11 -2.13 -10.60
N LYS A 97 10.01 -1.59 -9.77
CA LYS A 97 11.43 -1.95 -9.77
C LYS A 97 11.69 -3.25 -9.01
N HIS A 98 10.90 -3.50 -7.96
CA HIS A 98 11.02 -4.68 -7.11
C HIS A 98 9.88 -5.67 -7.35
N LEU A 99 8.66 -5.17 -7.51
CA LEU A 99 7.47 -5.99 -7.74
C LEU A 99 7.03 -5.95 -9.20
N ASP A 100 6.89 -7.13 -9.79
CA ASP A 100 6.27 -7.34 -11.09
C ASP A 100 5.32 -8.54 -10.91
N CYS A 101 4.10 -8.28 -10.46
CA CYS A 101 3.15 -9.30 -10.00
C CYS A 101 1.72 -8.76 -9.89
N THR A 102 0.78 -9.59 -9.45
CA THR A 102 -0.58 -9.15 -9.12
C THR A 102 -0.73 -8.97 -7.62
N ALA A 103 -1.15 -7.78 -7.20
CA ALA A 103 -1.59 -7.50 -5.83
C ALA A 103 -3.10 -7.75 -5.72
N ARG A 104 -3.52 -8.42 -4.65
CA ARG A 104 -4.94 -8.63 -4.36
C ARG A 104 -5.30 -8.19 -2.96
N PHE A 105 -6.42 -7.48 -2.86
CA PHE A 105 -7.03 -7.10 -1.60
C PHE A 105 -8.40 -7.76 -1.48
N ARG A 106 -8.71 -8.34 -0.32
CA ARG A 106 -10.03 -8.92 -0.03
C ARG A 106 -10.65 -8.25 1.17
N HIS A 107 -11.95 -7.99 1.06
CA HIS A 107 -12.77 -7.60 2.19
C HIS A 107 -13.56 -8.83 2.67
N PRO A 108 -13.18 -9.47 3.79
CA PRO A 108 -13.99 -10.54 4.36
C PRO A 108 -15.38 -10.01 4.75
N ALA A 109 -16.43 -10.68 4.30
CA ALA A 109 -17.79 -10.33 4.69
C ALA A 109 -17.95 -10.44 6.21
N ALA A 110 -18.36 -9.33 6.84
CA ALA A 110 -18.61 -9.14 8.27
C ALA A 110 -17.38 -9.26 9.20
N ASN A 111 -16.97 -8.11 9.75
CA ASN A 111 -16.16 -7.93 10.97
C ASN A 111 -14.65 -8.21 10.92
N HIS A 112 -14.03 -8.31 9.75
CA HIS A 112 -12.57 -8.40 9.67
C HIS A 112 -12.01 -7.32 8.72
N GLY A 113 -10.82 -6.79 9.06
CA GLY A 113 -10.10 -5.81 8.24
C GLY A 113 -9.70 -6.36 6.87
N TRP A 114 -9.14 -5.50 6.03
CA TRP A 114 -8.70 -5.90 4.70
C TRP A 114 -7.61 -6.98 4.80
N ARG A 115 -7.61 -7.90 3.84
CA ARG A 115 -6.51 -8.86 3.65
C ARG A 115 -5.78 -8.52 2.36
N PHE A 116 -4.46 -8.70 2.34
CA PHE A 116 -3.59 -8.40 1.21
C PHE A 116 -2.68 -9.58 0.88
N VAL A 117 -2.42 -9.81 -0.41
CA VAL A 117 -1.44 -10.79 -0.91
C VAL A 117 -0.79 -10.28 -2.20
N LEU A 118 0.45 -10.69 -2.42
CA LEU A 118 1.14 -10.60 -3.70
C LEU A 118 1.18 -11.99 -4.32
N ASP A 119 0.56 -12.18 -5.47
CA ASP A 119 0.55 -13.47 -6.18
C ASP A 119 1.88 -13.69 -6.89
N SER A 120 2.40 -14.92 -6.87
CA SER A 120 3.44 -15.32 -7.81
C SER A 120 2.91 -15.30 -9.25
N LYS A 121 3.79 -15.00 -10.23
CA LYS A 121 3.44 -15.06 -11.65
C LYS A 121 3.19 -16.48 -12.14
#